data_AF-A0A1C7NA07-F1
#
_entry.id   AF-A0A1C7NA07-F1
#
_cell.length_a   1.000
_cell.length_b   1.000
_cell.length_c   1.000
_cell.angle_alpha   90.00
_cell.angle_beta   90.00
_cell.angle_gamma   90.00
#
_symmetry.space_group_name_H-M   'P 1'
#
loop_
_entity.id
_entity.type
_entity.pdbx_description
1 polymer ?
#
loop_
_entity_poly.entity_id
_entity_poly.type
_entity_poly.pdbx_seq_one_letter_code
_entity_poly.pdbx_strand_id
1 'polypeptide(L)'
;MYLNQFIWLSSLWIPYAYALELGDLCDPTPIYSTSWQYDDSCNNVYLFCDASRNNTCHHVACSNSDYIQGWNEMLYKSPNRCNDQMYCPDNGSRCTPLISLGGHCEPQRDDECTGKNAICLNSTCFIKGSPLGGNCGSDRTDYVSYDAKGFSVQQTIIRDNCTEGTWCNEATNSCIASLPLGASCWQDRECLSETCSDEGKCINGPDAFHTIAGWLWTLLGCAVLVFVLGILSILWLLHRYQSRKEHEKILKFFGDNDEFFKRYNNNSAAELCSNRASVVYLTTPDYNESTALTTKAKSSFMK
;
A
#
# COMPACT_ATOMS: atom_id res chain seq x y z
N MET A 1 55.75 -59.04 0.90
CA MET A 1 54.75 -58.94 -0.19
C MET A 1 53.92 -57.69 0.08
N TYR A 2 54.25 -56.60 -0.63
CA TYR A 2 53.46 -55.37 -0.63
C TYR A 2 52.34 -55.55 -1.67
N LEU A 3 51.08 -55.41 -1.26
CA LEU A 3 49.96 -55.30 -2.20
C LEU A 3 49.31 -53.93 -2.02
N ASN A 4 49.56 -53.07 -3.01
CA ASN A 4 48.88 -51.81 -3.28
C ASN A 4 47.39 -52.07 -3.54
N GLN A 5 46.51 -51.45 -2.75
CA GLN A 5 45.11 -51.25 -3.15
C GLN A 5 44.97 -49.87 -3.79
N PHE A 6 44.76 -49.88 -5.11
CA PHE A 6 44.40 -48.70 -5.87
C PHE A 6 42.94 -48.34 -5.60
N ILE A 7 42.74 -47.12 -5.07
CA ILE A 7 41.45 -46.44 -4.97
C ILE A 7 41.05 -46.00 -6.38
N TRP A 8 39.96 -46.55 -6.91
CA TRP A 8 39.25 -46.00 -8.07
C TRP A 8 38.12 -45.11 -7.56
N LEU A 9 38.38 -43.82 -7.42
CA LEU A 9 37.33 -42.80 -7.34
C LEU A 9 36.85 -42.53 -8.76
N SER A 10 35.80 -43.21 -9.19
CA SER A 10 35.04 -42.83 -10.38
C SER A 10 34.23 -41.57 -10.06
N SER A 11 34.81 -40.43 -10.38
CA SER A 11 34.14 -39.13 -10.44
C SER A 11 33.12 -39.15 -11.59
N LEU A 12 31.90 -39.57 -11.29
CA LEU A 12 30.72 -39.28 -12.11
C LEU A 12 30.42 -37.77 -11.99
N TRP A 13 31.05 -36.97 -12.84
CA TRP A 13 30.55 -35.65 -13.16
C TRP A 13 29.33 -35.84 -14.06
N ILE A 14 28.13 -35.64 -13.51
CA ILE A 14 26.96 -35.35 -14.34
C ILE A 14 27.04 -33.86 -14.62
N PRO A 15 27.41 -33.40 -15.83
CA PRO A 15 27.20 -32.01 -16.18
C PRO A 15 25.68 -31.82 -16.28
N TYR A 16 25.10 -31.07 -15.34
CA TYR A 16 23.86 -30.36 -15.63
C TYR A 16 24.22 -29.30 -16.68
N ALA A 17 24.10 -29.67 -17.95
CA ALA A 17 24.26 -28.75 -19.05
C ALA A 17 23.03 -27.84 -19.05
N TYR A 18 23.20 -26.59 -18.64
CA TYR A 18 22.17 -25.58 -18.81
C TYR A 18 21.96 -25.35 -20.30
N ALA A 19 20.71 -25.48 -20.74
CA ALA A 19 20.32 -25.14 -22.10
C ALA A 19 20.13 -23.61 -22.17
N LEU A 20 20.84 -22.96 -23.08
CA LEU A 20 20.83 -21.49 -23.22
C LEU A 20 20.06 -21.04 -24.46
N GLU A 21 19.92 -21.94 -25.45
CA GLU A 21 19.36 -21.62 -26.76
C GLU A 21 18.05 -22.38 -27.05
N LEU A 22 17.29 -21.84 -27.99
CA LEU A 22 16.04 -22.43 -28.47
C LEU A 22 16.32 -23.79 -29.14
N GLY A 23 15.58 -24.83 -28.73
CA GLY A 23 15.71 -26.18 -29.30
C GLY A 23 16.79 -27.05 -28.67
N ASP A 24 17.58 -26.53 -27.73
CA ASP A 24 18.50 -27.33 -26.93
C ASP A 24 17.73 -28.32 -26.05
N LEU A 25 18.33 -29.49 -25.82
CA LEU A 25 17.80 -30.50 -24.89
C LEU A 25 17.86 -29.97 -23.46
N CYS A 26 16.77 -30.17 -22.73
CA CYS A 26 16.56 -29.67 -21.39
C CYS A 26 15.96 -30.77 -20.49
N ASP A 27 16.13 -30.65 -19.17
CA ASP A 27 15.42 -31.46 -18.17
C ASP A 27 14.11 -30.75 -17.80
N PRO A 28 12.94 -31.38 -18.03
CA PRO A 28 11.63 -30.79 -17.73
C PRO A 28 11.24 -30.89 -16.26
N THR A 29 12.09 -31.44 -15.40
CA THR A 29 11.80 -31.55 -13.97
C THR A 29 11.70 -30.14 -13.37
N PRO A 30 10.55 -29.77 -12.76
CA PRO A 30 10.36 -28.43 -12.21
C PRO A 30 11.32 -28.21 -11.04
N ILE A 31 12.00 -27.06 -11.06
CA ILE A 31 12.90 -26.65 -9.99
C ILE A 31 12.21 -25.50 -9.25
N TYR A 32 11.84 -25.71 -8.00
CA TYR A 32 11.30 -24.63 -7.18
C TYR A 32 12.41 -24.08 -6.28
N SER A 33 12.58 -22.76 -6.28
CA SER A 33 13.49 -22.08 -5.35
C SER A 33 12.97 -22.18 -3.91
N THR A 34 13.78 -21.78 -2.94
CA THR A 34 13.34 -21.71 -1.52
C THR A 34 12.22 -20.69 -1.28
N SER A 35 11.95 -19.81 -2.25
CA SER A 35 10.82 -18.89 -2.25
C SER A 35 9.65 -19.40 -3.11
N TRP A 36 9.66 -20.69 -3.50
CA TRP A 36 8.66 -21.33 -4.37
C TRP A 36 8.50 -20.68 -5.74
N GLN A 37 9.57 -20.05 -6.25
CA GLN A 37 9.59 -19.59 -7.64
C GLN A 37 9.93 -20.77 -8.55
N TYR A 38 9.13 -20.98 -9.59
CA TYR A 38 9.42 -21.95 -10.64
C TYR A 38 10.67 -21.54 -11.43
N ASP A 39 11.50 -22.53 -11.71
CA ASP A 39 12.69 -22.45 -12.55
C ASP A 39 12.84 -23.78 -13.31
N ASP A 40 13.58 -23.75 -14.41
CA ASP A 40 13.88 -24.95 -15.20
C ASP A 40 15.31 -24.93 -15.77
N SER A 41 15.64 -25.95 -16.54
CA SER A 41 16.98 -26.11 -17.11
C SER A 41 17.28 -25.18 -18.29
N CYS A 42 16.28 -24.47 -18.82
CA CYS A 42 16.44 -23.43 -19.82
C CYS A 42 16.76 -22.12 -19.09
N ASN A 43 18.06 -21.79 -18.95
CA ASN A 43 18.56 -20.64 -18.18
C ASN A 43 18.36 -19.30 -18.93
N ASN A 44 17.15 -19.04 -19.42
CA ASN A 44 16.79 -17.89 -20.23
C ASN A 44 15.33 -17.50 -19.99
N VAL A 45 15.09 -16.24 -19.62
CA VAL A 45 13.75 -15.70 -19.32
C VAL A 45 12.73 -15.83 -20.47
N TYR A 46 13.19 -15.95 -21.71
CA TYR A 46 12.33 -16.10 -22.89
C TYR A 46 11.97 -17.55 -23.19
N LEU A 47 12.60 -18.52 -22.52
CA LEU A 47 12.52 -19.93 -22.82
C LEU A 47 11.99 -20.72 -21.61
N PHE A 48 11.42 -21.87 -21.89
CA PHE A 48 11.04 -22.88 -20.90
C PHE A 48 11.29 -24.27 -21.48
N CYS A 49 11.41 -25.28 -20.62
CA CYS A 49 11.59 -26.65 -21.04
C CYS A 49 10.25 -27.35 -21.35
N ASP A 50 10.01 -27.72 -22.61
CA ASP A 50 8.77 -28.40 -23.01
C ASP A 50 8.96 -29.93 -23.01
N ALA A 51 8.48 -30.58 -21.95
CA ALA A 51 8.44 -32.04 -21.84
C ALA A 51 7.65 -32.72 -22.97
N SER A 52 6.63 -32.04 -23.50
CA SER A 52 5.75 -32.60 -24.52
C SER A 52 6.37 -32.57 -25.91
N ARG A 53 7.44 -31.79 -26.10
CA ARG A 53 8.13 -31.59 -27.39
C ARG A 53 9.58 -32.02 -27.32
N ASN A 54 9.80 -33.31 -27.02
CA ASN A 54 11.12 -33.92 -27.01
C ASN A 54 12.10 -33.33 -25.98
N ASN A 55 11.60 -32.75 -24.88
CA ASN A 55 12.41 -32.14 -23.83
C ASN A 55 13.37 -31.10 -24.40
N THR A 56 12.85 -30.13 -25.16
CA THR A 56 13.65 -29.03 -25.72
C THR A 56 13.17 -27.66 -25.25
N CYS A 57 14.08 -26.68 -25.21
CA CYS A 57 13.73 -25.32 -24.85
C CYS A 57 12.86 -24.66 -25.92
N HIS A 58 11.73 -24.08 -25.51
CA HIS A 58 10.78 -23.36 -26.36
C HIS A 58 10.46 -21.99 -25.79
N HIS A 59 9.97 -21.08 -26.64
CA HIS A 59 9.57 -19.75 -26.18
C HIS A 59 8.34 -19.78 -25.28
N VAL A 60 8.43 -19.04 -24.17
CA VAL A 60 7.29 -18.77 -23.26
C VAL A 60 6.15 -18.13 -24.05
N ALA A 61 4.95 -18.69 -23.94
CA ALA A 61 3.78 -18.26 -24.72
C ALA A 61 2.68 -17.59 -23.88
N CYS A 62 2.64 -17.86 -22.58
CA CYS A 62 1.71 -17.21 -21.65
C CYS A 62 2.44 -16.76 -20.37
N SER A 63 1.80 -15.86 -19.62
CA SER A 63 2.30 -15.41 -18.32
C SER A 63 1.15 -15.17 -17.36
N ASN A 64 1.39 -15.41 -16.07
CA ASN A 64 0.47 -15.04 -14.98
C ASN A 64 0.70 -13.62 -14.47
N SER A 65 1.76 -12.94 -14.92
CA SER A 65 2.14 -11.59 -14.52
C SER A 65 2.24 -10.66 -15.72
N ASP A 66 1.91 -9.37 -15.51
CA ASP A 66 2.17 -8.31 -16.50
C ASP A 66 3.65 -7.91 -16.56
N TYR A 67 4.44 -8.35 -15.56
CA TYR A 67 5.86 -8.07 -15.44
C TYR A 67 6.65 -9.35 -15.22
N ILE A 68 7.66 -9.56 -16.07
CA ILE A 68 8.63 -10.65 -15.96
C ILE A 68 10.01 -10.00 -15.81
N GLN A 69 10.70 -10.30 -14.72
CA GLN A 69 12.01 -9.72 -14.44
C GLN A 69 13.01 -10.09 -15.54
N GLY A 70 13.66 -9.08 -16.14
CA GLY A 70 14.64 -9.29 -17.21
C GLY A 70 14.04 -9.45 -18.61
N TRP A 71 12.71 -9.42 -18.76
CA TRP A 71 12.06 -9.44 -20.06
C TRP A 71 12.25 -8.11 -20.80
N ASN A 72 12.73 -8.18 -22.04
CA ASN A 72 12.89 -7.01 -22.91
C ASN A 72 11.83 -7.02 -24.01
N GLU A 73 10.83 -6.14 -23.87
CA GLU A 73 9.73 -5.98 -24.83
C GLU A 73 10.19 -5.49 -26.21
N MET A 74 11.38 -4.90 -26.34
CA MET A 74 11.93 -4.49 -27.64
C MET A 74 12.43 -5.69 -28.46
N LEU A 75 12.80 -6.80 -27.80
CA LEU A 75 13.30 -8.01 -28.45
C LEU A 75 12.16 -9.01 -28.68
N TYR A 76 11.34 -9.25 -27.67
CA TYR A 76 10.22 -10.18 -27.72
C TYR A 76 8.96 -9.56 -27.13
N LYS A 77 7.84 -9.69 -27.85
CA LYS A 77 6.54 -9.27 -27.33
C LYS A 77 6.23 -10.01 -26.02
N SER A 78 5.80 -9.28 -25.00
CA SER A 78 5.40 -9.87 -23.71
C SER A 78 4.33 -10.95 -23.90
N PRO A 79 4.41 -12.09 -23.19
CA PRO A 79 3.41 -13.15 -23.26
C PRO A 79 2.03 -12.64 -22.85
N ASN A 80 0.97 -13.14 -23.49
CA ASN A 80 -0.38 -12.74 -23.12
C ASN A 80 -0.83 -13.51 -21.86
N ARG A 81 -1.69 -12.87 -21.06
CA ARG A 81 -2.41 -13.54 -19.98
C ARG A 81 -3.54 -14.39 -20.54
N CYS A 82 -3.85 -15.47 -19.82
CA CYS A 82 -4.98 -16.31 -20.14
C CYS A 82 -6.30 -15.65 -19.71
N ASN A 83 -7.41 -16.11 -20.29
CA ASN A 83 -8.75 -15.65 -19.94
C ASN A 83 -9.26 -16.36 -18.66
N ASP A 84 -10.38 -15.94 -18.10
CA ASP A 84 -10.95 -16.53 -16.87
C ASP A 84 -11.37 -18.02 -16.97
N GLN A 85 -11.23 -18.64 -18.15
CA GLN A 85 -11.55 -20.05 -18.40
C GLN A 85 -10.30 -20.91 -18.63
N MET A 86 -9.13 -20.30 -18.63
CA MET A 86 -7.84 -20.94 -18.87
C MET A 86 -6.83 -20.41 -17.87
N TYR A 87 -5.82 -21.21 -17.56
CA TYR A 87 -4.69 -20.81 -16.75
C TYR A 87 -3.40 -20.90 -17.57
N CYS A 88 -2.37 -20.19 -17.13
CA CYS A 88 -1.02 -20.39 -17.63
C CYS A 88 -0.27 -21.29 -16.64
N PRO A 89 0.26 -22.44 -17.07
CA PRO A 89 1.12 -23.26 -16.22
C PRO A 89 2.39 -22.50 -15.82
N ASP A 90 3.04 -22.91 -14.74
CA ASP A 90 4.27 -22.31 -14.20
C ASP A 90 5.38 -22.24 -15.25
N ASN A 91 5.48 -23.28 -16.09
CA ASN A 91 6.44 -23.32 -17.20
C ASN A 91 6.15 -22.34 -18.34
N GLY A 92 5.03 -21.60 -18.31
CA GLY A 92 4.72 -20.59 -19.33
C GLY A 92 4.39 -21.16 -20.72
N SER A 93 4.07 -22.45 -20.82
CA SER A 93 3.97 -23.16 -22.10
C SER A 93 2.88 -22.66 -23.05
N ARG A 94 1.63 -22.60 -22.58
CA ARG A 94 0.46 -22.00 -23.28
C ARG A 94 -0.74 -21.97 -22.34
N CYS A 95 -1.74 -21.16 -22.68
CA CYS A 95 -3.01 -21.19 -21.96
C CYS A 95 -3.70 -22.56 -22.10
N THR A 96 -4.02 -23.16 -20.97
CA THR A 96 -4.68 -24.47 -20.86
C THR A 96 -6.03 -24.34 -20.14
N PRO A 97 -7.03 -25.16 -20.46
CA PRO A 97 -8.31 -25.15 -19.75
C PRO A 97 -8.14 -25.42 -18.25
N LEU A 98 -8.98 -24.78 -17.42
CA LEU A 98 -8.99 -25.02 -15.97
C LEU A 98 -9.20 -26.50 -15.63
N ILE A 99 -8.54 -26.92 -14.56
CA ILE A 99 -8.49 -28.28 -14.03
C ILE A 99 -9.76 -28.57 -13.24
N SER A 100 -10.40 -29.71 -13.52
CA SER A 100 -11.57 -30.15 -12.75
C SER A 100 -11.22 -30.50 -11.31
N LEU A 101 -12.18 -30.40 -10.40
CA LEU A 101 -12.03 -30.86 -9.01
C LEU A 101 -11.51 -32.31 -8.95
N GLY A 102 -10.57 -32.57 -8.04
CA GLY A 102 -9.85 -33.84 -7.93
C GLY A 102 -8.75 -34.05 -8.98
N GLY A 103 -8.59 -33.13 -9.93
CA GLY A 103 -7.47 -33.13 -10.88
C GLY A 103 -6.18 -32.65 -10.22
N HIS A 104 -5.06 -32.95 -10.88
CA HIS A 104 -3.72 -32.54 -10.45
C HIS A 104 -3.47 -31.07 -10.78
N CYS A 105 -2.98 -30.29 -9.81
CA CYS A 105 -2.61 -28.88 -9.98
C CYS A 105 -1.18 -28.64 -9.50
N GLU A 106 -0.55 -27.59 -10.01
CA GLU A 106 0.77 -27.15 -9.57
C GLU A 106 0.69 -26.60 -8.12
N PRO A 107 1.70 -26.83 -7.27
CA PRO A 107 1.66 -26.39 -5.88
C PRO A 107 1.35 -24.90 -5.75
N GLN A 108 0.40 -24.54 -4.87
CA GLN A 108 -0.04 -23.16 -4.62
C GLN A 108 -0.69 -22.43 -5.80
N ARG A 109 -1.03 -23.14 -6.87
CA ARG A 109 -1.71 -22.58 -8.03
C ARG A 109 -3.21 -22.81 -7.96
N ASP A 110 -3.86 -22.03 -7.08
CA ASP A 110 -5.32 -22.10 -6.89
C ASP A 110 -6.09 -21.65 -8.14
N ASP A 111 -5.47 -20.83 -8.98
CA ASP A 111 -6.00 -20.28 -10.22
C ASP A 111 -6.16 -21.31 -11.35
N GLU A 112 -5.53 -22.49 -11.23
CA GLU A 112 -5.66 -23.57 -12.21
C GLU A 112 -6.96 -24.34 -12.03
N CYS A 113 -7.52 -24.32 -10.84
CA CYS A 113 -8.67 -25.12 -10.47
C CYS A 113 -9.99 -24.46 -10.87
N THR A 114 -10.92 -25.25 -11.41
CA THR A 114 -12.26 -24.78 -11.73
C THR A 114 -13.16 -24.70 -10.49
N GLY A 115 -13.99 -23.66 -10.41
CA GLY A 115 -15.01 -23.50 -9.39
C GLY A 115 -14.86 -22.23 -8.56
N LYS A 116 -15.92 -21.87 -7.84
CA LYS A 116 -15.90 -20.73 -6.92
C LYS A 116 -15.23 -21.15 -5.62
N ASN A 117 -14.24 -20.39 -5.16
CA ASN A 117 -13.41 -20.71 -4.00
C ASN A 117 -12.67 -22.05 -4.17
N ALA A 118 -12.16 -22.31 -5.37
CA ALA A 118 -11.27 -23.44 -5.60
C ALA A 118 -9.91 -23.21 -4.92
N ILE A 119 -9.27 -24.30 -4.51
CA ILE A 119 -7.99 -24.28 -3.83
C ILE A 119 -7.17 -25.51 -4.23
N CYS A 120 -5.91 -25.32 -4.57
CA CYS A 120 -4.97 -26.40 -4.84
C CYS A 120 -4.26 -26.79 -3.55
N LEU A 121 -4.53 -28.01 -3.06
CA LEU A 121 -3.91 -28.54 -1.84
C LEU A 121 -3.22 -29.86 -2.16
N ASN A 122 -1.94 -29.98 -1.80
CA ASN A 122 -1.13 -31.17 -2.07
C ASN A 122 -1.26 -31.64 -3.53
N SER A 123 -1.12 -30.69 -4.46
CA SER A 123 -1.25 -30.87 -5.90
C SER A 123 -2.58 -31.49 -6.37
N THR A 124 -3.67 -31.25 -5.64
CA THR A 124 -5.02 -31.67 -6.02
C THR A 124 -6.02 -30.52 -5.86
N CYS A 125 -6.90 -30.33 -6.85
CA CYS A 125 -7.92 -29.30 -6.81
C CYS A 125 -9.09 -29.65 -5.87
N PHE A 126 -9.36 -28.79 -4.89
CA PHE A 126 -10.49 -28.87 -3.97
C PHE A 126 -11.36 -27.60 -4.03
N ILE A 127 -12.51 -27.64 -3.36
CA ILE A 127 -13.31 -26.45 -3.04
C ILE A 127 -13.14 -26.15 -1.56
N LYS A 128 -12.89 -24.88 -1.22
CA LYS A 128 -12.92 -24.39 0.14
C LYS A 128 -14.36 -24.31 0.63
N GLY A 129 -14.72 -25.21 1.54
CA GLY A 129 -16.09 -25.36 2.03
C GLY A 129 -16.37 -26.67 2.76
N SER A 130 -15.34 -27.38 3.24
CA SER A 130 -15.55 -28.58 4.04
C SER A 130 -16.15 -28.21 5.40
N PRO A 131 -17.31 -28.78 5.77
CA PRO A 131 -18.02 -28.39 7.00
C PRO A 131 -17.32 -28.93 8.24
N LEU A 132 -17.71 -28.45 9.41
CA LEU A 132 -17.26 -28.98 10.71
C LEU A 132 -17.44 -30.52 10.78
N GLY A 133 -16.36 -31.23 11.11
CA GLY A 133 -16.29 -32.70 11.14
C GLY A 133 -16.16 -33.37 9.77
N GLY A 134 -16.19 -32.62 8.68
CA GLY A 134 -15.95 -33.10 7.33
C GLY A 134 -14.47 -33.42 7.08
N ASN A 135 -14.20 -34.26 6.07
CA ASN A 135 -12.84 -34.56 5.64
C ASN A 135 -12.20 -33.30 5.03
N CYS A 136 -10.95 -33.00 5.40
CA CYS A 136 -10.24 -31.83 4.91
C CYS A 136 -8.88 -32.19 4.32
N GLY A 137 -8.46 -31.39 3.36
CA GLY A 137 -7.09 -31.35 2.88
C GLY A 137 -6.37 -30.17 3.52
N SER A 138 -5.10 -30.34 3.82
CA SER A 138 -4.20 -29.26 4.21
C SER A 138 -2.92 -29.33 3.39
N ASP A 139 -2.38 -28.17 3.05
CA ASP A 139 -1.12 -28.01 2.33
C ASP A 139 -0.21 -27.10 3.12
N ARG A 140 0.99 -27.58 3.44
CA ARG A 140 1.99 -26.85 4.20
C ARG A 140 3.12 -26.45 3.27
N THR A 141 3.40 -25.16 3.25
CA THR A 141 4.51 -24.59 2.50
C THR A 141 5.39 -23.76 3.43
N ASP A 142 6.69 -24.04 3.40
CA ASP A 142 7.69 -23.21 4.06
C ASP A 142 8.39 -22.32 3.02
N TYR A 143 8.28 -21.00 3.16
CA TYR A 143 8.99 -20.02 2.34
C TYR A 143 10.21 -19.49 3.08
N VAL A 144 11.30 -19.29 2.37
CA VAL A 144 12.47 -18.57 2.89
C VAL A 144 12.56 -17.23 2.19
N SER A 145 12.44 -16.16 2.96
CA SER A 145 12.73 -14.79 2.53
C SER A 145 14.03 -14.31 3.17
N TYR A 146 14.60 -13.21 2.66
CA TYR A 146 15.80 -12.60 3.23
C TYR A 146 15.48 -11.19 3.70
N ASP A 147 15.89 -10.84 4.91
CA ASP A 147 15.72 -9.49 5.46
C ASP A 147 16.69 -8.48 4.79
N ALA A 148 16.53 -7.19 5.10
CA ALA A 148 17.41 -6.13 4.58
C ALA A 148 18.89 -6.29 4.98
N LYS A 149 19.21 -7.17 5.93
CA LYS A 149 20.57 -7.49 6.39
C LYS A 149 21.10 -8.81 5.80
N GLY A 150 20.30 -9.49 4.97
CA GLY A 150 20.66 -10.75 4.32
C GLY A 150 20.45 -12.00 5.18
N PHE A 151 19.79 -11.90 6.33
CA PHE A 151 19.43 -13.06 7.14
C PHE A 151 18.19 -13.74 6.57
N SER A 152 18.22 -15.08 6.50
CA SER A 152 17.06 -15.86 6.08
C SER A 152 15.98 -15.88 7.17
N VAL A 153 14.75 -15.60 6.78
CA VAL A 153 13.54 -15.69 7.60
C VAL A 153 12.62 -16.73 6.97
N GLN A 154 12.38 -17.81 7.70
CA GLN A 154 11.46 -18.85 7.27
C GLN A 154 10.03 -18.50 7.73
N GLN A 155 9.09 -18.55 6.80
CA GLN A 155 7.66 -18.36 7.05
C GLN A 155 6.92 -19.61 6.59
N THR A 156 6.16 -20.22 7.50
CA THR A 156 5.33 -21.38 7.19
C THR A 156 3.91 -20.92 6.94
N ILE A 157 3.39 -21.17 5.74
CA ILE A 157 2.00 -20.95 5.38
C ILE A 157 1.33 -22.31 5.28
N ILE A 158 0.22 -22.48 5.98
CA ILE A 158 -0.60 -23.69 5.90
C ILE A 158 -1.99 -23.30 5.44
N ARG A 159 -2.42 -23.93 4.35
CA ARG A 159 -3.71 -23.68 3.70
C ARG A 159 -4.60 -24.90 3.85
N ASP A 160 -5.91 -24.71 3.98
CA ASP A 160 -6.87 -25.80 4.05
C ASP A 160 -8.20 -25.43 3.37
N ASN A 161 -9.03 -26.45 3.15
CA ASN A 161 -10.33 -26.31 2.50
C ASN A 161 -11.52 -26.26 3.48
N CYS A 162 -11.31 -25.96 4.76
CA CYS A 162 -12.37 -25.87 5.75
C CYS A 162 -13.18 -24.57 5.62
N THR A 163 -14.40 -24.58 6.17
CA THR A 163 -15.25 -23.38 6.25
C THR A 163 -14.69 -22.34 7.23
N GLU A 164 -15.13 -21.08 7.11
CA GLU A 164 -14.77 -20.02 8.06
C GLU A 164 -15.09 -20.40 9.51
N GLY A 165 -14.20 -20.03 10.43
CA GLY A 165 -14.29 -20.40 11.86
C GLY A 165 -13.96 -21.87 12.17
N THR A 166 -13.44 -22.60 11.19
CA THR A 166 -12.92 -23.96 11.35
C THR A 166 -11.56 -24.09 10.66
N TRP A 167 -10.76 -25.07 11.07
CA TRP A 167 -9.45 -25.36 10.49
C TRP A 167 -9.22 -26.86 10.38
N CYS A 168 -8.32 -27.27 9.48
CA CYS A 168 -8.05 -28.68 9.23
C CYS A 168 -7.04 -29.27 10.24
N ASN A 169 -7.50 -30.21 11.07
CA ASN A 169 -6.61 -30.94 11.96
C ASN A 169 -5.88 -32.04 11.20
N GLU A 170 -4.57 -31.88 11.01
CA GLU A 170 -3.70 -32.82 10.30
C GLU A 170 -3.67 -34.23 10.92
N ALA A 171 -3.91 -34.37 12.23
CA ALA A 171 -3.91 -35.67 12.89
C ALA A 171 -5.17 -36.50 12.57
N THR A 172 -6.31 -35.84 12.34
CA THR A 172 -7.59 -36.50 12.08
C THR A 172 -8.11 -36.29 10.66
N ASN A 173 -7.45 -35.45 9.86
CA ASN A 173 -7.89 -34.97 8.54
C ASN A 173 -9.35 -34.49 8.56
N SER A 174 -9.75 -33.81 9.63
CA SER A 174 -11.12 -33.32 9.80
C SER A 174 -11.16 -31.85 10.20
N CYS A 175 -12.11 -31.10 9.66
CA CYS A 175 -12.32 -29.72 10.07
C CYS A 175 -12.81 -29.66 11.53
N ILE A 176 -12.12 -28.92 12.37
CA ILE A 176 -12.49 -28.68 13.76
C ILE A 176 -12.68 -27.19 14.02
N ALA A 177 -13.41 -26.85 15.08
CA ALA A 177 -13.70 -25.45 15.39
C ALA A 177 -12.42 -24.68 15.77
N SER A 178 -12.31 -23.46 15.26
CA SER A 178 -11.27 -22.53 15.69
C SER A 178 -11.50 -22.08 17.13
N LEU A 179 -10.41 -21.73 17.78
CA LEU A 179 -10.27 -21.43 19.20
C LEU A 179 -10.63 -19.97 19.49
N PRO A 180 -11.27 -19.68 20.64
CA PRO A 180 -11.59 -18.32 21.04
C PRO A 180 -10.35 -17.53 21.49
N LEU A 181 -10.50 -16.20 21.58
CA LEU A 181 -9.46 -15.32 22.12
C LEU A 181 -8.99 -15.78 23.52
N GLY A 182 -7.67 -15.78 23.71
CA GLY A 182 -7.01 -16.20 24.96
C GLY A 182 -6.79 -17.71 25.10
N ALA A 183 -7.32 -18.54 24.20
CA ALA A 183 -7.03 -19.98 24.15
C ALA A 183 -5.58 -20.23 23.71
N SER A 184 -5.03 -21.37 24.12
CA SER A 184 -3.68 -21.78 23.72
C SER A 184 -3.70 -22.25 22.27
N CYS A 185 -2.79 -21.74 21.46
CA CYS A 185 -2.65 -22.08 20.05
C CYS A 185 -1.18 -22.31 19.70
N TRP A 186 -0.94 -23.03 18.61
CA TRP A 186 0.39 -23.16 17.99
C TRP A 186 0.50 -22.40 16.67
N GLN A 187 -0.64 -22.14 16.02
CA GLN A 187 -0.72 -21.58 14.68
C GLN A 187 -1.86 -20.58 14.59
N ASP A 188 -1.67 -19.56 13.76
CA ASP A 188 -2.63 -18.48 13.53
C ASP A 188 -4.03 -18.99 13.15
N ARG A 189 -4.09 -19.99 12.25
CA ARG A 189 -5.34 -20.61 11.76
C ARG A 189 -6.18 -21.28 12.84
N GLU A 190 -5.55 -21.69 13.95
CA GLU A 190 -6.27 -22.35 15.03
C GLU A 190 -7.20 -21.35 15.72
N CYS A 191 -6.95 -20.04 15.61
CA CYS A 191 -7.70 -19.00 16.29
C CYS A 191 -8.82 -18.43 15.43
N LEU A 192 -9.96 -18.10 16.04
CA LEU A 192 -11.05 -17.35 15.38
C LEU A 192 -10.61 -15.95 14.91
N SER A 193 -9.58 -15.40 15.55
CA SER A 193 -8.97 -14.13 15.18
C SER A 193 -7.90 -14.25 14.09
N GLU A 194 -7.63 -15.47 13.60
CA GLU A 194 -6.58 -15.76 12.61
C GLU A 194 -5.19 -15.29 13.05
N THR A 195 -4.95 -15.18 14.36
CA THR A 195 -3.65 -14.76 14.89
C THR A 195 -3.37 -15.41 16.24
N CYS A 196 -2.23 -16.08 16.31
CA CYS A 196 -1.64 -16.69 17.48
C CYS A 196 -0.40 -15.89 17.87
N SER A 197 -0.32 -15.47 19.13
CA SER A 197 0.84 -14.73 19.63
C SER A 197 2.06 -15.64 19.79
N ASP A 198 3.25 -15.04 19.87
CA ASP A 198 4.48 -15.74 20.26
C ASP A 198 4.42 -16.39 21.66
N GLU A 199 3.46 -15.96 22.50
CA GLU A 199 3.16 -16.57 23.80
C GLU A 199 2.26 -17.82 23.68
N GLY A 200 1.89 -18.21 22.45
CA GLY A 200 1.03 -19.34 22.15
C GLY A 200 -0.43 -19.10 22.52
N LYS A 201 -0.95 -17.88 22.34
CA LYS A 201 -2.35 -17.53 22.65
C LYS A 201 -3.05 -16.81 21.52
N CYS A 202 -4.34 -17.10 21.34
CA CYS A 202 -5.17 -16.42 20.36
C CYS A 202 -5.38 -14.94 20.75
N ILE A 203 -4.92 -14.04 19.90
CA ILE A 203 -5.03 -12.58 20.08
C ILE A 203 -5.72 -11.96 18.87
N ASN A 204 -6.23 -10.74 19.01
CA ASN A 204 -6.65 -9.98 17.84
C ASN A 204 -5.43 -9.64 17.00
N GLY A 205 -5.49 -9.92 15.69
CA GLY A 205 -4.40 -9.64 14.77
C GLY A 205 -4.04 -8.16 14.68
N PRO A 206 -2.85 -7.83 14.12
CA PRO A 206 -2.40 -6.45 13.98
C PRO A 206 -3.29 -5.60 13.05
N ASP A 207 -4.08 -6.24 12.19
CA ASP A 207 -5.08 -5.60 11.31
C ASP A 207 -6.41 -5.31 12.02
N ALA A 208 -6.58 -5.76 13.26
CA ALA A 208 -7.75 -5.39 14.04
C ALA A 208 -7.71 -3.88 14.26
N PHE A 209 -8.69 -3.15 13.73
CA PHE A 209 -8.83 -1.72 13.94
C PHE A 209 -8.75 -1.44 15.44
N HIS A 210 -7.62 -0.87 15.88
CA HIS A 210 -7.49 -0.43 17.24
C HIS A 210 -8.57 0.61 17.47
N THR A 211 -9.57 0.24 18.26
CA THR A 211 -10.59 1.19 18.70
C THR A 211 -9.85 2.27 19.49
N ILE A 212 -9.78 3.47 18.93
CA ILE A 212 -9.11 4.59 19.59
C ILE A 212 -9.81 4.82 20.92
N ALA A 213 -9.04 4.75 22.01
CA ALA A 213 -9.57 4.93 23.34
C ALA A 213 -10.30 6.27 23.47
N GLY A 214 -11.48 6.28 24.11
CA GLY A 214 -12.37 7.45 24.14
C GLY A 214 -11.73 8.74 24.67
N TRP A 215 -10.76 8.63 25.58
CA TRP A 215 -10.04 9.78 26.13
C TRP A 215 -9.22 10.55 25.07
N LEU A 216 -8.75 9.86 24.02
CA LEU A 216 -7.99 10.49 22.94
C LEU A 216 -8.87 11.46 22.14
N TRP A 217 -10.13 11.09 21.92
CA TRP A 217 -11.14 11.95 21.29
C TRP A 217 -11.43 13.20 22.13
N THR A 218 -11.48 13.05 23.46
CA THR A 218 -11.65 14.19 24.38
C THR A 218 -10.48 15.16 24.27
N LEU A 219 -9.24 14.68 24.29
CA LEU A 219 -8.06 15.54 24.17
C LEU A 219 -8.01 16.26 22.81
N LEU A 220 -8.30 15.55 21.71
CA LEU A 220 -8.36 16.15 20.38
C LEU A 220 -9.41 17.26 20.33
N GLY A 221 -10.60 17.00 20.88
CA GLY A 221 -11.68 17.99 20.96
C GLY A 221 -11.28 19.23 21.76
N CYS A 222 -10.65 19.05 22.92
CA CYS A 222 -10.15 20.16 23.73
C CYS A 222 -9.06 20.97 23.00
N ALA A 223 -8.12 20.30 22.31
CA ALA A 223 -7.06 20.98 21.58
C ALA A 223 -7.61 21.86 20.44
N VAL A 224 -8.56 21.35 19.67
CA VAL A 224 -9.25 22.11 18.61
C VAL A 224 -10.00 23.30 19.20
N LEU A 225 -10.70 23.12 20.32
CA LEU A 225 -11.45 24.19 20.98
C LEU A 225 -10.51 25.32 21.45
N VAL A 226 -9.41 24.98 22.11
CA VAL A 226 -8.40 25.95 22.56
C VAL A 226 -7.78 26.69 21.37
N PHE A 227 -7.49 25.99 20.28
CA PHE A 227 -6.96 26.59 19.05
C PHE A 227 -7.92 27.61 18.44
N VAL A 228 -9.20 27.26 18.31
CA VAL A 228 -10.25 28.16 17.81
C VAL A 228 -10.39 29.39 18.70
N LEU A 229 -10.46 29.20 20.02
CA LEU A 229 -10.53 30.32 20.97
C LEU A 229 -9.28 31.21 20.92
N GLY A 230 -8.09 30.62 20.74
CA GLY A 230 -6.83 31.35 20.58
C GLY A 230 -6.85 32.26 19.36
N ILE A 231 -7.24 31.72 18.19
CA ILE A 231 -7.36 32.51 16.95
C ILE A 231 -8.38 33.63 17.10
N LEU A 232 -9.55 33.34 17.65
CA LEU A 232 -10.60 34.35 17.86
C LEU A 232 -10.13 35.47 18.80
N SER A 233 -9.40 35.12 19.86
CA SER A 233 -8.86 36.10 20.81
C SER A 233 -7.81 37.02 20.15
N ILE A 234 -6.91 36.45 19.34
CA ILE A 234 -5.89 37.22 18.60
C ILE A 234 -6.56 38.17 17.60
N LEU A 235 -7.51 37.67 16.80
CA LEU A 235 -8.26 38.49 15.85
C LEU A 235 -9.01 39.62 16.56
N TRP A 236 -9.64 39.34 17.70
CA TRP A 236 -10.34 40.36 18.48
C TRP A 236 -9.39 41.45 18.99
N LEU A 237 -8.20 41.09 19.48
CA LEU A 237 -7.19 42.04 19.93
C LEU A 237 -6.68 42.91 18.78
N LEU A 238 -6.36 42.31 17.63
CA LEU A 238 -5.91 43.03 16.44
C LEU A 238 -6.99 44.00 15.93
N HIS A 239 -8.24 43.55 15.86
CA HIS A 239 -9.36 44.39 15.45
C HIS A 239 -9.56 45.57 16.40
N ARG A 240 -9.49 45.33 17.72
CA ARG A 240 -9.62 46.40 18.72
C ARG A 240 -8.45 47.37 18.69
N TYR A 241 -7.24 46.90 18.42
CA TYR A 241 -6.07 47.75 18.23
C TYR A 241 -6.22 48.65 17.00
N GLN A 242 -6.62 48.08 15.87
CA GLN A 242 -6.85 48.83 14.63
C GLN A 242 -7.98 49.85 14.81
N SER A 243 -9.12 49.46 15.39
CA SER A 243 -10.24 50.34 15.66
C SER A 243 -9.84 51.56 16.52
N ARG A 244 -9.02 51.38 17.56
CA ARG A 244 -8.51 52.49 18.36
C ARG A 244 -7.67 53.47 17.54
N LYS A 245 -6.79 52.95 16.68
CA LYS A 245 -5.99 53.81 15.79
C LYS A 245 -6.85 54.58 14.79
N GLU A 246 -7.89 53.98 14.24
CA GLU A 246 -8.81 54.68 13.33
C GLU A 246 -9.63 55.75 14.08
N HIS A 247 -10.11 55.46 15.29
CA HIS A 247 -10.81 56.46 16.11
C HIS A 247 -9.92 57.66 16.48
N GLU A 248 -8.64 57.44 16.76
CA GLU A 248 -7.69 58.54 17.00
C GLU A 248 -7.50 59.42 15.75
N LYS A 249 -7.47 58.84 14.54
CA LYS A 249 -7.42 59.61 13.28
C LYS A 249 -8.70 60.42 13.06
N ILE A 250 -9.87 59.82 13.34
CA ILE A 250 -11.17 60.49 13.23
C ILE A 250 -11.24 61.70 14.18
N LEU A 251 -10.84 61.54 15.44
CA LEU A 251 -10.85 62.63 16.42
C LEU A 251 -9.91 63.79 16.01
N LYS A 252 -8.73 63.49 15.46
CA LYS A 252 -7.83 64.52 14.92
C LYS A 252 -8.44 65.22 13.70
N PHE A 253 -8.98 64.46 12.75
CA PHE A 253 -9.60 65.03 11.56
C PHE A 253 -10.75 65.99 11.91
N PHE A 254 -11.63 65.62 12.85
CA PHE A 254 -12.72 66.50 13.27
C PHE A 254 -12.25 67.67 14.14
N GLY A 255 -11.28 67.46 15.04
CA GLY A 255 -10.68 68.54 15.83
C GLY A 255 -10.02 69.63 14.97
N ASP A 256 -9.26 69.22 13.95
CA ASP A 256 -8.63 70.14 13.01
C ASP A 256 -9.70 70.93 12.21
N ASN A 257 -10.78 70.27 11.77
CA ASN A 257 -11.90 70.94 11.08
C ASN A 257 -12.65 71.93 11.99
N ASP A 258 -12.88 71.60 13.26
CA ASP A 258 -13.50 72.51 14.24
C ASP A 258 -12.65 73.78 14.45
N GLU A 259 -11.31 73.64 14.44
CA GLU A 259 -10.41 74.80 14.46
C GLU A 259 -10.53 75.65 13.19
N PHE A 260 -10.62 75.03 12.01
CA PHE A 260 -10.85 75.74 10.74
C PHE A 260 -12.18 76.50 10.75
N PHE A 261 -13.27 75.88 11.20
CA PHE A 261 -14.58 76.54 11.34
C PHE A 261 -14.51 77.72 12.32
N LYS A 262 -13.86 77.57 13.47
CA LYS A 262 -13.69 78.68 14.44
C LYS A 262 -12.86 79.82 13.87
N ARG A 263 -11.77 79.54 13.14
CA ARG A 263 -10.95 80.59 12.48
C ARG A 263 -11.73 81.31 11.39
N TYR A 264 -12.51 80.58 10.58
CA TYR A 264 -13.37 81.18 9.58
C TYR A 264 -14.47 82.04 10.21
N ASN A 265 -15.13 81.56 11.27
CA ASN A 265 -16.20 82.28 11.96
C ASN A 265 -15.68 83.51 12.74
N ASN A 266 -14.50 83.44 13.36
CA ASN A 266 -13.86 84.60 13.99
C ASN A 266 -13.42 85.65 12.96
N ASN A 267 -12.91 85.24 11.80
CA ASN A 267 -12.58 86.16 10.71
C ASN A 267 -13.84 86.76 10.06
N SER A 268 -14.95 86.03 9.98
CA SER A 268 -16.23 86.56 9.48
C SER A 268 -17.05 87.33 10.52
N ALA A 269 -16.80 87.16 11.83
CA ALA A 269 -17.31 88.06 12.87
C ALA A 269 -16.63 89.43 12.85
N ALA A 270 -15.41 89.53 12.28
CA ALA A 270 -14.77 90.81 11.96
C ALA A 270 -15.27 91.44 10.64
N GLU A 271 -16.07 90.72 9.85
CA GLU A 271 -16.63 91.14 8.56
C GLU A 271 -18.17 90.99 8.50
N LEU A 272 -18.87 91.29 9.61
CA LEU A 272 -20.30 91.62 9.54
C LEU A 272 -20.51 93.03 8.98
N CYS A 273 -20.03 93.22 7.74
CA CYS A 273 -20.39 94.25 6.78
C CYS A 273 -20.00 93.76 5.37
N SER A 274 -20.53 92.62 4.90
CA SER A 274 -21.00 92.45 3.51
C SER A 274 -21.42 91.00 3.22
N ASN A 275 -22.58 90.87 2.57
CA ASN A 275 -23.17 89.61 2.11
C ASN A 275 -22.19 88.77 1.26
N ARG A 276 -21.76 87.60 1.76
CA ARG A 276 -21.47 86.42 0.93
C ARG A 276 -21.38 85.16 1.79
N ALA A 277 -22.46 84.39 1.81
CA ALA A 277 -22.44 83.01 2.28
C ALA A 277 -21.73 82.15 1.22
N SER A 278 -20.43 81.90 1.39
CA SER A 278 -19.73 80.88 0.61
C SER A 278 -19.85 79.53 1.32
N VAL A 279 -20.78 78.70 0.86
CA VAL A 279 -20.86 77.29 1.28
C VAL A 279 -19.70 76.55 0.59
N VAL A 280 -18.67 76.20 1.36
CA VAL A 280 -17.57 75.36 0.88
C VAL A 280 -17.97 73.90 1.08
N TYR A 281 -18.24 73.19 -0.02
CA TYR A 281 -18.39 71.74 0.00
C TYR A 281 -16.99 71.10 0.04
N LEU A 282 -16.64 70.49 1.17
CA LEU A 282 -15.50 69.58 1.23
C LEU A 282 -15.86 68.30 0.49
N THR A 283 -15.36 68.17 -0.74
CA THR A 283 -15.38 66.89 -1.45
C THR A 283 -14.45 65.93 -0.72
N THR A 284 -14.89 64.68 -0.52
CA THR A 284 -14.03 63.62 0.00
C THR A 284 -12.80 63.45 -0.91
N PRO A 285 -11.60 63.23 -0.34
CA PRO A 285 -10.40 63.01 -1.15
C PRO A 285 -10.55 61.74 -2.00
N ASP A 286 -10.06 61.84 -3.23
CA ASP A 286 -10.13 60.82 -4.27
C ASP A 286 -9.46 59.51 -3.79
N TYR A 287 -10.17 58.38 -3.91
CA TYR A 287 -9.77 57.08 -3.35
C TYR A 287 -8.42 56.57 -3.91
N ASN A 288 -8.04 57.08 -5.09
CA ASN A 288 -6.87 56.64 -5.84
C ASN A 288 -5.51 56.97 -5.19
N GLU A 289 -5.43 57.97 -4.31
CA GLU A 289 -4.15 58.32 -3.63
C GLU A 289 -3.84 57.39 -2.44
N SER A 290 -4.85 56.77 -1.82
CA SER A 290 -4.67 55.92 -0.64
C SER A 290 -4.10 54.53 -0.97
N THR A 291 -4.23 54.08 -2.22
CA THR A 291 -3.66 52.81 -2.72
C THR A 291 -2.14 52.88 -2.93
N ALA A 292 -1.58 54.06 -3.23
CA ALA A 292 -0.16 54.25 -3.52
C ALA A 292 0.75 54.16 -2.27
N LEU A 293 0.20 54.36 -1.07
CA LEU A 293 0.94 54.26 0.19
C LEU A 293 1.03 52.83 0.75
N THR A 294 0.23 51.89 0.22
CA THR A 294 0.20 50.49 0.70
C THR A 294 1.22 49.60 -0.04
N THR A 295 1.67 49.97 -1.24
CA THR A 295 2.54 49.12 -2.07
C THR A 295 4.04 49.32 -1.87
N LYS A 296 4.48 50.28 -1.04
CA LYS A 296 5.91 50.48 -0.75
C LYS A 296 6.42 49.61 0.42
N ALA A 297 6.10 48.32 0.39
CA ALA A 297 6.73 47.31 1.23
C ALA A 297 7.79 46.54 0.43
N LYS A 298 9.01 47.09 0.44
CA LYS A 298 10.32 46.39 0.49
C LYS A 298 10.46 45.07 -0.30
N SER A 299 10.80 45.16 -1.58
CA SER A 299 11.54 44.10 -2.29
C SER A 299 13.05 44.44 -2.27
N SER A 300 13.79 43.82 -1.35
CA SER A 300 15.25 43.77 -1.44
C SER A 300 15.72 42.48 -0.77
N PHE A 301 15.72 41.40 -1.54
CA PHE A 301 16.49 40.21 -1.21
C PHE A 301 17.20 39.77 -2.50
N MET A 302 18.52 39.93 -2.50
CA MET A 302 19.43 39.46 -3.54
C MET A 302 20.67 38.94 -2.83
N LYS A 303 20.66 37.65 -2.51
CA LYS A 303 21.75 36.69 -2.72
C LYS A 303 21.26 35.28 -2.44
#